data_AF-A0A812DWZ9-F1
#
_entry.id   AF-A0A812DWZ9-F1
#
_cell.length_a   1.000
_cell.length_b   1.000
_cell.length_c   1.000
_cell.angle_alpha   90.00
_cell.angle_beta   90.00
_cell.angle_gamma   90.00
#
_symmetry.space_group_name_H-M   'P 1'
#
loop_
_entity.id
_entity.type
_entity.pdbx_description
1 polymer ?
#
loop_
_entity_poly.entity_id
_entity_poly.type
_entity_poly.pdbx_seq_one_letter_code
_entity_poly.pdbx_strand_id
1 'polypeptide(L)'
;MITHYILCASFPCAYHFKVFFLSGVTYRMVGGENYGRVEVALGDTWGTVCDTSWDDNEARVFCRQMNFTDGKAARRGAYGFGTGPVWLSHLRCTGNETHLHRCPHRGWDSELSEVEDDITGILSTFCASHKRDAGVFCFSSVRLSIGVDRGSSSGAIEVERNGKWYYVCDDGFTDAAAQVVCHSQKYLYGRTVPGSGFGKVSSISIAMTHVVCKGTESTLLSCNYKWGEPDQCKTGHYASVVCFNKTESSGKLLLLAFFFFFFFFFFFFFFFFFFFFFFLAN
;
A
#
# COMPACT_ATOMS: atom_id res chain seq x y z
N MET A 1 -1.89 -11.19 -53.09
CA MET A 1 -2.62 -10.63 -51.93
C MET A 1 -3.87 -11.47 -51.74
N ILE A 2 -4.08 -11.96 -50.52
CA ILE A 2 -5.24 -12.69 -49.95
C ILE A 2 -4.77 -13.97 -49.24
N THR A 3 -4.61 -13.80 -47.92
CA THR A 3 -4.92 -14.68 -46.78
C THR A 3 -4.51 -16.15 -46.80
N HIS A 4 -3.63 -16.52 -45.87
CA HIS A 4 -3.61 -17.85 -45.27
C HIS A 4 -4.18 -17.76 -43.84
N TYR A 5 -5.48 -18.04 -43.75
CA TYR A 5 -6.10 -18.49 -42.51
C TYR A 5 -5.53 -19.86 -42.19
N ILE A 6 -4.62 -19.95 -41.22
CA ILE A 6 -4.17 -21.23 -40.68
C ILE A 6 -5.12 -21.57 -39.52
N LEU A 7 -6.16 -22.34 -39.85
CA LEU A 7 -6.91 -23.14 -38.88
C LEU A 7 -5.93 -24.16 -38.28
N CYS A 8 -5.55 -24.00 -37.01
CA CYS A 8 -4.70 -24.98 -36.32
C CYS A 8 -5.40 -25.52 -35.08
N ALA A 9 -6.32 -26.47 -35.31
CA ALA A 9 -7.01 -27.24 -34.26
C ALA A 9 -6.33 -28.60 -34.03
N SER A 10 -5.02 -28.61 -33.75
CA SER A 10 -4.33 -29.84 -33.35
C SER A 10 -3.29 -29.61 -32.24
N PHE A 11 -3.21 -30.60 -31.35
CA PHE A 11 -2.60 -30.55 -30.02
C PHE A 11 -1.09 -30.19 -29.90
N PRO A 12 -0.25 -30.12 -30.97
CA PRO A 12 1.07 -29.51 -30.83
C PRO A 12 1.05 -27.97 -30.91
N CYS A 13 0.06 -27.35 -31.59
CA CYS A 13 0.06 -25.91 -31.84
C CYS A 13 -0.45 -25.09 -30.64
N ALA A 14 -1.43 -25.62 -29.89
CA ALA A 14 -1.92 -24.99 -28.65
C ALA A 14 -0.83 -24.92 -27.56
N TYR A 15 0.07 -25.89 -27.51
CA TYR A 15 1.20 -25.91 -26.57
C TYR A 15 2.27 -24.89 -26.97
N HIS A 16 2.58 -24.77 -28.27
CA HIS A 16 3.55 -23.79 -28.75
C HIS A 16 3.02 -22.34 -28.63
N PHE A 17 1.73 -22.12 -28.88
CA PHE A 17 1.07 -20.83 -28.66
C PHE A 17 1.03 -20.44 -27.18
N LYS A 18 0.77 -21.39 -26.26
CA LYS A 18 0.85 -21.18 -24.79
C LYS A 18 2.26 -20.82 -24.31
N VAL A 19 3.29 -21.48 -24.82
CA VAL A 19 4.69 -21.21 -24.45
C VAL A 19 5.14 -19.85 -24.98
N PHE A 20 4.70 -19.47 -26.19
CA PHE A 20 5.00 -18.15 -26.78
C PHE A 20 4.29 -16.99 -26.06
N PHE A 21 3.12 -17.22 -25.46
CA PHE A 21 2.36 -16.19 -24.73
C PHE A 21 2.89 -15.90 -23.32
N LEU A 22 3.49 -16.89 -22.64
CA LEU A 22 3.99 -16.71 -21.26
C LEU A 22 5.37 -16.05 -21.19
N SER A 23 6.17 -16.10 -22.27
CA SER A 23 7.46 -15.41 -22.37
C SER A 23 7.33 -13.91 -22.69
N GLY A 24 6.11 -13.41 -22.93
CA GLY A 24 5.81 -12.02 -23.30
C GLY A 24 4.98 -11.24 -22.27
N VAL A 25 4.85 -11.74 -21.03
CA VAL A 25 4.12 -11.03 -19.97
C VAL A 25 5.05 -10.04 -19.29
N THR A 26 4.74 -8.76 -19.45
CA THR A 26 5.48 -7.70 -18.77
C THR A 26 4.55 -6.87 -17.90
N TYR A 27 5.12 -6.19 -16.92
CA TYR A 27 4.37 -5.45 -15.92
C TYR A 27 4.97 -4.06 -15.75
N ARG A 28 4.12 -3.09 -15.46
CA ARG A 28 4.56 -1.77 -15.05
C ARG A 28 3.57 -1.15 -14.08
N MET A 29 4.06 -0.13 -13.40
CA MET A 29 3.26 0.76 -12.58
C MET A 29 3.26 2.16 -13.20
N VAL A 30 2.09 2.74 -13.38
CA VAL A 30 1.92 4.08 -13.96
C VAL A 30 1.47 5.04 -12.87
N GLY A 31 2.32 6.00 -12.52
CA GLY A 31 2.14 6.91 -11.40
C GLY A 31 3.48 7.51 -10.99
N GLY A 32 4.01 7.04 -9.87
CA GLY A 32 5.36 7.35 -9.37
C GLY A 32 6.26 6.12 -9.31
N GLU A 33 7.45 6.28 -8.71
CA GLU A 33 8.46 5.22 -8.63
C GLU A 33 8.02 4.01 -7.78
N ASN A 34 7.26 4.25 -6.71
CA ASN A 34 6.81 3.23 -5.77
C ASN A 34 5.29 3.23 -5.55
N TYR A 35 4.52 3.94 -6.36
CA TYR A 35 3.06 3.88 -6.34
C TYR A 35 2.49 4.06 -7.74
N GLY A 36 1.31 3.52 -8.00
CA GLY A 36 0.68 3.75 -9.30
C GLY A 36 -0.38 2.71 -9.64
N ARG A 37 -1.04 2.94 -10.78
CA ARG A 37 -1.93 1.96 -11.41
C ARG A 37 -1.12 0.77 -11.90
N VAL A 38 -1.64 -0.43 -11.70
CA VAL A 38 -1.03 -1.66 -12.18
C VAL A 38 -1.43 -1.92 -13.62
N GLU A 39 -0.44 -2.09 -14.50
CA GLU A 39 -0.64 -2.44 -15.90
C GLU A 39 0.17 -3.69 -16.28
N VAL A 40 -0.41 -4.48 -17.17
CA VAL A 40 0.17 -5.72 -17.70
C VAL A 40 0.24 -5.59 -19.21
N ALA A 41 1.36 -5.98 -19.81
CA ALA A 41 1.49 -6.09 -21.24
C ALA A 41 1.47 -7.55 -21.67
N LEU A 42 0.70 -7.76 -22.73
CA LEU A 42 0.51 -9.01 -23.42
C LEU A 42 1.13 -8.90 -24.81
N GLY A 43 2.37 -9.36 -24.96
CA GLY A 43 3.18 -8.97 -26.11
C GLY A 43 3.35 -7.45 -26.12
N ASP A 44 2.89 -6.78 -27.19
CA ASP A 44 3.02 -5.33 -27.35
C ASP A 44 1.80 -4.53 -26.83
N THR A 45 0.76 -5.20 -26.31
CA THR A 45 -0.48 -4.54 -25.90
C THR A 45 -0.57 -4.40 -24.39
N TRP A 46 -0.53 -3.15 -23.90
CA TRP A 46 -0.76 -2.82 -22.50
C TRP A 46 -2.25 -2.79 -22.16
N GLY A 47 -2.57 -3.24 -20.96
CA GLY A 47 -3.90 -3.16 -20.37
C GLY A 47 -3.83 -3.11 -18.86
N THR A 48 -4.98 -2.96 -18.22
CA THR A 48 -5.08 -2.72 -16.77
C THR A 48 -5.52 -3.97 -16.01
N VAL A 49 -5.43 -3.90 -14.68
CA VAL A 49 -5.95 -4.90 -13.76
C VAL A 49 -7.16 -4.34 -13.03
N CYS A 50 -8.24 -5.10 -12.90
CA CYS A 50 -9.42 -4.68 -12.17
C CYS A 50 -9.28 -4.91 -10.66
N ASP A 51 -9.80 -3.99 -9.85
CA ASP A 51 -9.76 -3.99 -8.39
C ASP A 51 -10.74 -4.97 -7.73
N THR A 52 -11.41 -5.83 -8.51
CA THR A 52 -12.31 -6.86 -7.99
C THR A 52 -11.47 -7.92 -7.29
N SER A 53 -11.72 -8.10 -5.99
CA SER A 53 -10.89 -8.92 -5.09
C SER A 53 -9.46 -8.44 -4.91
N TRP A 54 -9.13 -7.20 -5.29
CA TRP A 54 -7.79 -6.64 -5.11
C TRP A 54 -7.54 -6.22 -3.66
N ASP A 55 -6.65 -6.94 -2.98
CA ASP A 55 -6.22 -6.72 -1.61
C ASP A 55 -4.68 -6.70 -1.46
N ASP A 56 -4.21 -6.59 -0.21
CA ASP A 56 -2.78 -6.43 0.09
C ASP A 56 -1.93 -7.64 -0.35
N ASN A 57 -2.53 -8.82 -0.55
CA ASN A 57 -1.82 -9.99 -1.08
C ASN A 57 -1.49 -9.81 -2.57
N GLU A 58 -2.42 -9.32 -3.38
CA GLU A 58 -2.13 -8.99 -4.78
C GLU A 58 -1.09 -7.87 -4.88
N ALA A 59 -1.24 -6.83 -4.06
CA ALA A 59 -0.31 -5.72 -4.03
C ALA A 59 1.10 -6.18 -3.63
N ARG A 60 1.22 -7.08 -2.66
CA ARG A 60 2.49 -7.70 -2.25
C ARG A 60 3.17 -8.44 -3.38
N VAL A 61 2.43 -9.30 -4.09
CA VAL A 61 2.97 -10.07 -5.22
C VAL A 61 3.49 -9.12 -6.29
N PHE A 62 2.70 -8.12 -6.67
CA PHE A 62 3.10 -7.13 -7.67
C PHE A 62 4.32 -6.33 -7.24
N CYS A 63 4.32 -5.80 -6.02
CA CYS A 63 5.43 -4.98 -5.52
C CYS A 63 6.73 -5.78 -5.41
N ARG A 64 6.68 -7.04 -4.96
CA ARG A 64 7.86 -7.93 -4.97
C ARG A 64 8.41 -8.17 -6.37
N GLN A 65 7.52 -8.34 -7.34
CA GLN A 65 7.92 -8.49 -8.73
C GLN A 65 8.61 -7.23 -9.28
N MET A 66 8.26 -6.04 -8.76
CA MET A 66 8.90 -4.76 -9.08
C MET A 66 10.11 -4.44 -8.20
N ASN A 67 10.70 -5.43 -7.52
CA ASN A 67 11.86 -5.31 -6.61
C ASN A 67 11.61 -4.50 -5.32
N PHE A 68 10.35 -4.41 -4.88
CA PHE A 68 10.01 -3.92 -3.54
C PHE A 68 9.84 -5.09 -2.56
N THR A 69 9.70 -4.79 -1.28
CA THR A 69 9.59 -5.81 -0.23
C THR A 69 8.14 -6.21 0.01
N ASP A 70 7.22 -5.25 0.00
CA ASP A 70 5.78 -5.47 0.22
C ASP A 70 4.98 -4.37 -0.49
N GLY A 71 3.65 -4.47 -0.44
CA GLY A 71 2.76 -3.46 -1.01
C GLY A 71 1.43 -3.38 -0.29
N LYS A 72 0.73 -2.25 -0.49
CA LYS A 72 -0.67 -2.08 -0.11
C LYS A 72 -1.53 -1.85 -1.34
N ALA A 73 -2.73 -2.42 -1.31
CA ALA A 73 -3.70 -2.27 -2.38
C ALA A 73 -4.31 -0.87 -2.39
N ALA A 74 -4.34 -0.27 -3.58
CA ALA A 74 -5.17 0.88 -3.89
C ALA A 74 -6.26 0.45 -4.89
N ARG A 75 -7.47 0.97 -4.71
CA ARG A 75 -8.67 0.54 -5.43
C ARG A 75 -9.38 1.76 -6.04
N ARG A 76 -10.36 1.51 -6.90
CA ARG A 76 -11.23 2.54 -7.52
C ARG A 76 -10.45 3.58 -8.32
N GLY A 77 -9.40 3.17 -9.03
CA GLY A 77 -8.59 4.06 -9.86
C GLY A 77 -7.89 5.17 -9.08
N ALA A 78 -7.44 4.88 -7.85
CA ALA A 78 -6.80 5.86 -6.95
C ALA A 78 -5.63 6.64 -7.59
N TYR A 79 -4.96 6.04 -8.57
CA TYR A 79 -3.83 6.64 -9.31
C TYR A 79 -4.19 7.02 -10.75
N GLY A 80 -5.48 7.29 -11.00
CA GLY A 80 -6.01 7.60 -12.31
C GLY A 80 -6.40 6.37 -13.12
N PHE A 81 -7.28 6.59 -14.09
CA PHE A 81 -7.82 5.56 -14.97
C PHE A 81 -6.87 5.27 -16.12
N GLY A 82 -6.73 4.00 -16.47
CA GLY A 82 -6.02 3.58 -17.66
C GLY A 82 -6.90 3.62 -18.90
N THR A 83 -6.41 2.97 -19.95
CA THR A 83 -7.05 2.84 -21.26
C THR A 83 -6.77 1.46 -21.83
N GLY A 84 -7.58 1.01 -22.78
CA GLY A 84 -7.38 -0.26 -23.47
C GLY A 84 -8.04 -1.43 -22.74
N PRO A 85 -7.56 -2.66 -22.94
CA PRO A 85 -8.17 -3.84 -22.34
C PRO A 85 -7.94 -3.89 -20.83
N VAL A 86 -8.85 -4.54 -20.12
CA VAL A 86 -8.65 -4.97 -18.74
C VAL A 86 -8.25 -6.43 -18.78
N TRP A 87 -6.97 -6.73 -18.53
CA TRP A 87 -6.43 -8.08 -18.75
C TRP A 87 -6.77 -9.07 -17.66
N LEU A 88 -6.81 -8.61 -16.41
CA LEU A 88 -6.98 -9.46 -15.23
C LEU A 88 -8.05 -8.89 -14.30
N SER A 89 -8.82 -9.78 -13.67
CA SER A 89 -9.77 -9.45 -12.60
C SER A 89 -9.92 -10.62 -11.64
N HIS A 90 -10.52 -10.40 -10.46
CA HIS A 90 -10.77 -11.46 -9.47
C HIS A 90 -9.50 -12.23 -9.10
N LEU A 91 -8.37 -11.53 -9.01
CA LEU A 91 -7.13 -12.10 -8.51
C LEU A 91 -7.34 -12.53 -7.05
N ARG A 92 -6.83 -13.72 -6.73
CA ARG A 92 -6.92 -14.33 -5.40
C ARG A 92 -5.56 -14.90 -5.01
N CYS A 93 -4.56 -14.03 -4.97
CA CYS A 93 -3.22 -14.36 -4.54
C CYS A 93 -3.21 -14.80 -3.06
N THR A 94 -2.31 -15.71 -2.74
CA THR A 94 -1.92 -16.05 -1.36
C THR A 94 -0.89 -15.06 -0.80
N GLY A 95 -0.26 -14.25 -1.66
CA GLY A 95 0.78 -13.28 -1.31
C GLY A 95 2.21 -13.80 -1.51
N ASN A 96 2.35 -15.07 -1.92
CA ASN A 96 3.64 -15.75 -2.09
C ASN A 96 3.98 -16.05 -3.54
N GLU A 97 3.06 -15.81 -4.46
CA GLU A 97 3.27 -15.99 -5.89
C GLU A 97 4.41 -15.11 -6.41
N THR A 98 5.08 -15.57 -7.46
CA THR A 98 6.19 -14.82 -8.07
C THR A 98 5.72 -13.69 -8.98
N HIS A 99 4.55 -13.86 -9.60
CA HIS A 99 3.95 -12.92 -10.55
C HIS A 99 2.43 -12.95 -10.42
N LEU A 100 1.76 -11.84 -10.76
CA LEU A 100 0.30 -11.74 -10.64
C LEU A 100 -0.45 -12.78 -11.47
N HIS A 101 0.02 -13.11 -12.68
CA HIS A 101 -0.61 -14.10 -13.55
C HIS A 101 -0.51 -15.55 -13.01
N ARG A 102 0.22 -15.77 -11.91
CA ARG A 102 0.30 -17.09 -11.24
C ARG A 102 -0.75 -17.24 -10.15
N CYS A 103 -1.38 -16.16 -9.73
CA CYS A 103 -2.50 -16.23 -8.81
C CYS A 103 -3.75 -16.75 -9.53
N PRO A 104 -4.66 -17.45 -8.86
CA PRO A 104 -5.99 -17.71 -9.40
C PRO A 104 -6.67 -16.39 -9.81
N HIS A 105 -7.12 -16.29 -11.06
CA HIS A 105 -7.71 -15.07 -11.62
C HIS A 105 -8.67 -15.34 -12.78
N ARG A 106 -9.39 -14.30 -13.20
CA ARG A 106 -10.18 -14.26 -14.44
C ARG A 106 -9.54 -13.31 -15.44
N GLY A 107 -9.60 -13.64 -16.72
CA GLY A 107 -9.01 -12.86 -17.82
C GLY A 107 -8.07 -13.69 -18.69
N TRP A 108 -7.30 -13.03 -19.55
CA TRP A 108 -6.36 -13.65 -20.50
C TRP A 108 -6.97 -14.52 -21.63
N ASP A 109 -8.24 -14.25 -21.92
CA ASP A 109 -9.15 -14.87 -22.90
C ASP A 109 -9.78 -16.23 -22.50
N SER A 110 -11.11 -16.23 -22.45
CA SER A 110 -11.98 -17.22 -21.79
C SER A 110 -12.29 -18.45 -22.63
N GLU A 111 -11.29 -19.29 -22.91
CA GLU A 111 -11.54 -20.64 -23.48
C GLU A 111 -11.24 -21.78 -22.50
N LEU A 112 -11.02 -21.47 -21.21
CA LEU A 112 -10.92 -22.45 -20.12
C LEU A 112 -11.84 -22.11 -18.93
N SER A 113 -13.01 -21.54 -19.22
CA SER A 113 -14.14 -21.64 -18.32
C SER A 113 -15.24 -22.46 -19.00
N GLU A 114 -15.11 -23.79 -18.98
CA GLU A 114 -16.29 -24.66 -18.94
C GLU A 114 -16.94 -24.49 -17.57
N VAL A 115 -17.52 -23.32 -17.35
CA VAL A 115 -18.57 -23.11 -16.38
C VAL A 115 -19.66 -22.41 -17.17
N GLU A 116 -20.58 -23.22 -17.70
CA GLU A 116 -21.94 -22.77 -18.01
C GLU A 116 -22.56 -22.30 -16.69
N ASP A 117 -22.26 -21.07 -16.30
CA ASP A 117 -23.17 -20.27 -15.52
C ASP A 117 -23.48 -19.05 -16.38
N ASP A 118 -24.77 -18.81 -16.59
CA ASP A 118 -25.42 -17.69 -17.31
C ASP A 118 -25.08 -16.29 -16.72
N ILE A 119 -23.99 -16.18 -15.96
CA ILE A 119 -23.55 -15.04 -15.15
C ILE A 119 -22.26 -14.41 -15.72
N THR A 120 -21.64 -15.00 -16.75
CA THR A 120 -20.43 -14.47 -17.41
C THR A 120 -20.65 -13.11 -18.10
N GLY A 121 -21.88 -12.79 -18.52
CA GLY A 121 -22.22 -11.46 -19.04
C GLY A 121 -22.39 -10.38 -17.97
N ILE A 122 -22.92 -10.73 -16.80
CA ILE A 122 -23.27 -9.74 -15.77
C ILE A 122 -22.07 -9.39 -14.86
N LEU A 123 -21.20 -10.35 -14.53
CA LEU A 123 -20.04 -10.10 -13.64
C LEU A 123 -18.85 -9.42 -14.33
N SER A 124 -18.83 -9.41 -15.66
CA SER A 124 -17.91 -8.63 -16.51
C SER A 124 -18.18 -7.11 -16.45
N THR A 125 -19.43 -6.71 -16.18
CA THR A 125 -19.85 -5.29 -16.14
C THR A 125 -19.05 -4.46 -15.13
N PHE A 126 -18.65 -5.06 -14.00
CA PHE A 126 -17.93 -4.35 -12.95
C PHE A 126 -16.53 -3.88 -13.37
N CYS A 127 -15.91 -4.55 -14.33
CA CYS A 127 -14.61 -4.20 -14.88
C CYS A 127 -14.71 -3.71 -16.33
N ALA A 128 -15.92 -3.43 -16.82
CA ALA A 128 -16.15 -2.87 -18.16
C ALA A 128 -15.70 -1.40 -18.29
N SER A 129 -15.23 -0.79 -17.20
CA SER A 129 -14.68 0.56 -17.21
C SER A 129 -13.44 0.66 -16.32
N HIS A 130 -12.55 1.59 -16.68
CA HIS A 130 -11.31 1.89 -15.95
C HIS A 130 -11.49 2.57 -14.58
N LYS A 131 -12.73 2.83 -14.15
CA LYS A 131 -13.04 3.37 -12.81
C LYS A 131 -12.59 2.43 -11.68
N ARG A 132 -12.34 1.17 -12.03
CA ARG A 132 -12.01 0.06 -11.13
C ARG A 132 -10.60 -0.44 -11.37
N ASP A 133 -9.74 0.34 -12.02
CA ASP A 133 -8.34 -0.06 -12.17
C ASP A 133 -7.66 -0.13 -10.80
N ALA A 134 -6.97 -1.26 -10.60
CA ALA A 134 -6.19 -1.55 -9.43
C ALA A 134 -4.91 -0.73 -9.41
N GLY A 135 -4.50 -0.35 -8.21
CA GLY A 135 -3.25 0.33 -7.95
C GLY A 135 -2.52 -0.24 -6.76
N VAL A 136 -1.28 0.21 -6.57
CA VAL A 136 -0.43 -0.19 -5.45
C VAL A 136 0.29 1.00 -4.87
N PHE A 137 0.62 0.86 -3.59
CA PHE A 137 1.71 1.59 -2.95
C PHE A 137 2.73 0.55 -2.45
N CYS A 138 3.92 0.55 -3.02
CA CYS A 138 4.99 -0.38 -2.72
C CYS A 138 5.93 0.19 -1.64
N PHE A 139 6.36 -0.71 -0.75
CA PHE A 139 7.28 -0.42 0.34
C PHE A 139 8.58 -1.20 0.13
N SER A 140 9.70 -0.55 0.39
CA SER A 140 10.97 -1.23 0.62
C SER A 140 10.98 -1.82 2.04
N SER A 141 12.15 -1.98 2.66
CA SER A 141 12.27 -2.59 4.00
C SER A 141 11.74 -1.74 5.16
N VAL A 142 11.26 -0.52 4.93
CA VAL A 142 10.73 0.40 5.95
C VAL A 142 9.40 0.99 5.44
N ARG A 143 8.37 0.97 6.28
CA ARG A 143 7.06 1.60 5.99
C ARG A 143 6.49 2.32 7.20
N LEU A 144 5.51 3.20 6.94
CA LEU A 144 4.70 3.84 7.96
C LEU A 144 3.31 3.20 8.03
N SER A 145 2.87 2.81 9.22
CA SER A 145 1.56 2.19 9.48
C SER A 145 0.73 3.03 10.47
N ILE A 146 -0.58 2.80 10.51
CA ILE A 146 -1.52 3.43 11.49
C ILE A 146 -1.56 4.98 11.44
N GLY A 147 -0.98 5.58 10.40
CA GLY A 147 -1.02 7.03 10.16
C GLY A 147 -2.41 7.59 9.84
N VAL A 148 -2.52 8.92 9.85
CA VAL A 148 -3.76 9.65 9.53
C VAL A 148 -4.13 9.52 8.05
N ASP A 149 -3.12 9.46 7.18
CA ASP A 149 -3.30 9.41 5.74
C ASP A 149 -3.09 7.99 5.20
N ARG A 150 -3.90 7.57 4.21
CA ARG A 150 -3.69 6.34 3.43
C ARG A 150 -2.48 6.47 2.47
N GLY A 151 -1.33 6.91 2.98
CA GLY A 151 -0.17 7.29 2.14
C GLY A 151 0.93 8.06 2.85
N SER A 152 1.52 7.46 3.89
CA SER A 152 2.98 7.59 4.14
C SER A 152 3.54 8.95 4.60
N SER A 153 2.72 9.93 4.98
CA SER A 153 3.21 11.20 5.54
C SER A 153 3.43 11.13 7.05
N SER A 154 2.78 10.19 7.75
CA SER A 154 2.88 10.05 9.19
C SER A 154 2.47 8.64 9.62
N GLY A 155 2.96 8.18 10.75
CA GLY A 155 2.56 6.88 11.31
C GLY A 155 3.63 6.24 12.19
N ALA A 156 3.30 5.04 12.65
CA ALA A 156 4.19 4.11 13.32
C ALA A 156 5.22 3.55 12.34
N ILE A 157 6.46 3.38 12.77
CA ILE A 157 7.52 2.84 11.91
C ILE A 157 7.53 1.32 12.02
N GLU A 158 7.40 0.66 10.87
CA GLU A 158 7.61 -0.78 10.73
C GLU A 158 8.80 -1.06 9.82
N VAL A 159 9.60 -2.05 10.22
CA VAL A 159 10.73 -2.58 9.45
C VAL A 159 10.46 -4.04 9.10
N GLU A 160 10.80 -4.41 7.88
CA GLU A 160 10.63 -5.78 7.40
C GLU A 160 11.90 -6.60 7.67
N ARG A 161 11.70 -7.82 8.17
CA ARG A 161 12.75 -8.84 8.25
C ARG A 161 12.13 -10.24 8.11
N ASN A 162 12.63 -11.04 7.18
CA ASN A 162 12.24 -12.43 6.95
C ASN A 162 10.73 -12.64 6.66
N GLY A 163 10.14 -11.76 5.86
CA GLY A 163 8.72 -11.77 5.48
C GLY A 163 7.77 -11.27 6.56
N LYS A 164 8.30 -10.70 7.65
CA LYS A 164 7.51 -10.19 8.79
C LYS A 164 7.85 -8.74 9.07
N TRP A 165 6.82 -7.99 9.46
CA TRP A 165 6.93 -6.59 9.85
C TRP A 165 7.02 -6.47 11.36
N TYR A 166 7.98 -5.66 11.81
CA TYR A 166 8.26 -5.40 13.21
C TYR A 166 8.27 -3.91 13.47
N TYR A 167 7.80 -3.50 14.64
CA TYR A 167 7.84 -2.11 15.05
C TYR A 167 9.23 -1.74 15.58
N VAL A 168 9.54 -0.46 15.45
CA VAL A 168 10.74 0.16 16.02
C VAL A 168 10.41 0.71 17.41
N CYS A 169 11.28 0.52 18.39
CA CYS A 169 11.09 1.08 19.72
C CYS A 169 11.27 2.61 19.73
N ASP A 170 10.44 3.32 20.51
CA ASP A 170 10.57 4.77 20.70
C ASP A 170 11.71 5.18 21.66
N ASP A 171 12.21 4.26 22.48
CA ASP A 171 13.32 4.51 23.40
C ASP A 171 14.61 4.89 22.65
N GLY A 172 15.11 6.08 22.95
CA GLY A 172 16.26 6.68 22.28
C GLY A 172 16.05 7.03 20.81
N PHE A 173 14.82 6.95 20.29
CA PHE A 173 14.53 7.29 18.89
C PHE A 173 14.44 8.81 18.72
N THR A 174 15.37 9.39 17.95
CA THR A 174 15.54 10.85 17.83
C THR A 174 15.03 11.40 16.50
N ASP A 175 14.91 12.73 16.39
CA ASP A 175 14.59 13.43 15.14
C ASP A 175 15.60 13.13 14.02
N ALA A 176 16.86 12.83 14.34
CA ALA A 176 17.84 12.39 13.34
C ALA A 176 17.46 11.04 12.72
N ALA A 177 16.94 10.10 13.51
CA ALA A 177 16.42 8.83 13.00
C ALA A 177 15.11 9.03 12.23
N ALA A 178 14.23 9.92 12.71
CA ALA A 178 13.01 10.29 11.99
C ALA A 178 13.32 10.90 10.61
N GLN A 179 14.36 11.73 10.53
CA GLN A 179 14.84 12.32 9.28
C GLN A 179 15.24 11.23 8.28
N VAL A 180 15.99 10.21 8.71
CA VAL A 180 16.38 9.07 7.85
C VAL A 180 15.16 8.32 7.34
N VAL A 181 14.18 8.03 8.21
CA VAL A 181 12.94 7.35 7.81
C VAL A 181 12.19 8.17 6.77
N CYS A 182 11.93 9.45 7.05
CA CYS A 182 11.18 10.31 6.14
C CYS A 182 11.94 10.52 4.82
N HIS A 183 13.26 10.66 4.86
CA HIS A 183 14.08 10.77 3.65
C HIS A 183 14.05 9.51 2.80
N SER A 184 14.05 8.31 3.42
CA SER A 184 13.89 7.05 2.70
C SER A 184 12.51 6.93 2.04
N GLN A 185 11.49 7.61 2.59
CA GLN A 185 10.15 7.75 2.01
C GLN A 185 10.01 8.98 1.09
N LYS A 186 11.13 9.60 0.68
CA LYS A 186 11.23 10.76 -0.24
C LYS A 186 10.66 12.08 0.29
N TYR A 187 10.51 12.22 1.60
CA TYR A 187 10.21 13.51 2.22
C TYR A 187 11.49 14.28 2.53
N LEU A 188 11.41 15.61 2.48
CA LEU A 188 12.56 16.47 2.78
C LEU A 188 12.87 16.51 4.27
N TYR A 189 11.85 16.42 5.13
CA TYR A 189 11.98 16.55 6.57
C TYR A 189 11.17 15.50 7.33
N GLY A 190 11.66 15.12 8.50
CA GLY A 190 10.98 14.20 9.42
C GLY A 190 11.16 14.60 10.88
N ARG A 191 10.12 14.41 11.68
CA ARG A 191 10.17 14.57 13.13
C ARG A 191 9.52 13.40 13.85
N THR A 192 10.01 13.13 15.06
CA THR A 192 9.44 12.14 15.96
C THR A 192 8.10 12.60 16.53
N VAL A 193 7.20 11.65 16.75
CA VAL A 193 5.95 11.85 17.48
C VAL A 193 6.06 11.05 18.77
N PRO A 194 6.09 11.71 19.95
CA PRO A 194 6.32 11.03 21.22
C PRO A 194 5.13 10.14 21.63
N GLY A 195 5.43 9.07 22.37
CA GLY A 195 4.45 8.29 23.12
C GLY A 195 3.48 7.47 22.26
N SER A 196 3.98 6.81 21.19
CA SER A 196 3.13 6.01 20.29
C SER A 196 1.92 6.79 19.78
N GLY A 197 2.15 7.99 19.24
CA GLY A 197 1.12 9.02 19.02
C GLY A 197 -0.03 8.66 18.06
N PHE A 198 0.01 7.50 17.41
CA PHE A 198 -1.05 7.02 16.50
C PHE A 198 -1.97 5.97 17.14
N GLY A 199 -1.84 5.74 18.45
CA GLY A 199 -2.76 4.91 19.23
C GLY A 199 -2.14 3.61 19.73
N LYS A 200 -2.95 2.82 20.44
CA LYS A 200 -2.50 1.55 21.02
C LYS A 200 -2.66 0.41 20.03
N VAL A 201 -1.62 -0.41 19.90
CA VAL A 201 -1.61 -1.64 19.10
C VAL A 201 -1.63 -2.84 20.05
N SER A 202 -2.68 -3.67 19.96
CA SER A 202 -2.91 -4.79 20.87
C SER A 202 -1.98 -5.99 20.66
N SER A 203 -1.44 -6.16 19.45
CA SER A 203 -0.52 -7.24 19.07
C SER A 203 0.68 -6.65 18.34
N ILE A 204 1.63 -6.08 19.08
CA ILE A 204 2.81 -5.43 18.52
C ILE A 204 4.06 -6.30 18.71
N SER A 205 4.77 -6.55 17.62
CA SER A 205 6.09 -7.19 17.66
C SER A 205 7.16 -6.11 17.48
N ILE A 206 7.62 -5.51 18.58
CA ILE A 206 8.76 -4.58 18.55
C ILE A 206 10.04 -5.41 18.54
N ALA A 207 10.91 -5.21 17.55
CA ALA A 207 12.15 -5.97 17.44
C ALA A 207 13.39 -5.14 17.12
N MET A 208 13.23 -3.87 16.71
CA MET A 208 14.36 -2.97 16.42
C MET A 208 14.46 -1.93 17.54
N THR A 209 15.60 -1.88 18.23
CA THR A 209 15.81 -0.99 19.38
C THR A 209 17.15 -0.29 19.35
N HIS A 210 17.34 0.69 20.24
CA HIS A 210 18.58 1.46 20.36
C HIS A 210 19.03 2.05 19.02
N VAL A 211 18.07 2.61 18.28
CA VAL A 211 18.31 3.14 16.94
C VAL A 211 19.03 4.48 17.05
N VAL A 212 20.28 4.52 16.59
CA VAL A 212 21.12 5.72 16.59
C VAL A 212 21.54 6.03 15.16
N CYS A 213 20.99 7.12 14.63
CA CYS A 213 21.27 7.64 13.29
C CYS A 213 21.99 8.98 13.37
N LYS A 214 22.79 9.30 12.34
CA LYS A 214 23.38 10.63 12.10
C LYS A 214 22.41 11.59 11.42
N GLY A 215 21.43 11.07 10.67
CA GLY A 215 20.49 11.85 9.86
C GLY A 215 20.82 11.90 8.37
N THR A 216 21.94 11.30 7.95
CA THR A 216 22.42 11.29 6.56
C THR A 216 22.36 9.91 5.91
N GLU A 217 21.94 8.90 6.66
CA GLU A 217 21.79 7.54 6.18
C GLU A 217 20.67 7.45 5.12
N SER A 218 20.81 6.52 4.17
CA SER A 218 19.82 6.32 3.09
C SER A 218 18.57 5.57 3.56
N THR A 219 18.69 4.76 4.61
CA THR A 219 17.59 3.99 5.21
C THR A 219 17.87 3.71 6.68
N LEU A 220 16.82 3.40 7.43
CA LEU A 220 16.90 3.10 8.86
C LEU A 220 17.80 1.89 9.17
N LEU A 221 17.88 0.95 8.22
CA LEU A 221 18.75 -0.23 8.33
C LEU A 221 20.25 0.08 8.17
N SER A 222 20.61 1.30 7.77
CA SER A 222 22.01 1.76 7.71
C SER A 222 22.46 2.46 8.99
N CYS A 223 21.56 2.69 9.94
CA CYS A 223 21.90 3.24 11.25
C CYS A 223 22.47 2.16 12.18
N ASN A 224 23.00 2.56 13.33
CA ASN A 224 23.33 1.62 14.39
C ASN A 224 22.04 1.22 15.13
N TYR A 225 21.81 -0.08 15.34
CA TYR A 225 20.63 -0.59 16.05
C TYR A 225 20.90 -1.97 16.64
N LYS A 226 20.03 -2.40 17.55
CA LYS A 226 19.96 -3.76 18.09
C LYS A 226 18.69 -4.45 17.64
N TRP A 227 18.75 -5.77 17.46
CA TRP A 227 17.61 -6.60 17.09
C TRP A 227 17.28 -7.63 18.16
N GLY A 228 15.99 -7.79 18.49
CA GLY A 228 15.49 -8.74 19.48
C GLY A 228 14.30 -8.15 20.25
N GLU A 229 13.61 -8.99 21.04
CA GLU A 229 12.54 -8.52 21.93
C GLU A 229 13.16 -7.72 23.08
N PRO A 230 12.88 -6.41 23.20
CA PRO A 230 13.43 -5.60 24.27
C PRO A 230 12.61 -5.74 25.55
N ASP A 231 13.28 -5.85 26.69
CA ASP A 231 12.61 -5.87 28.01
C ASP A 231 11.84 -4.56 28.30
N GLN A 232 12.27 -3.44 27.69
CA GLN A 232 11.78 -2.09 27.96
C GLN A 232 10.67 -1.61 27.01
N CYS A 233 10.67 -2.07 25.75
CA CYS A 233 9.70 -1.61 24.76
C CYS A 233 8.58 -2.63 24.62
N LYS A 234 7.70 -2.67 25.63
CA LYS A 234 6.46 -3.47 25.60
C LYS A 234 5.39 -2.77 24.76
N THR A 235 4.17 -3.33 24.76
CA THR A 235 3.01 -2.74 24.06
C THR A 235 2.83 -1.26 24.38
N GLY A 236 2.94 -0.38 23.37
CA GLY A 236 2.76 1.07 23.53
C GLY A 236 4.03 1.93 23.54
N HIS A 237 5.19 1.36 23.21
CA HIS A 237 6.49 2.07 23.12
C HIS A 237 7.09 2.00 21.71
N TYR A 238 6.28 2.24 20.68
CA TYR A 238 6.76 2.22 19.29
C TYR A 238 7.05 3.63 18.76
N ALA A 239 8.12 3.74 18.00
CA ALA A 239 8.53 4.97 17.36
C ALA A 239 7.53 5.37 16.27
N SER A 240 7.20 6.65 16.28
CA SER A 240 6.24 7.27 15.36
C SER A 240 6.85 8.51 14.75
N VAL A 241 6.52 8.81 13.50
CA VAL A 241 7.06 9.97 12.79
C VAL A 241 6.00 10.72 12.00
N VAL A 242 6.30 11.99 11.72
CA VAL A 242 5.62 12.83 10.74
C VAL A 242 6.65 13.37 9.75
N CYS A 243 6.35 13.24 8.47
CA CYS A 243 7.17 13.58 7.32
C CYS A 243 6.53 14.72 6.53
N PHE A 244 7.33 15.68 6.07
CA PHE A 244 6.82 16.87 5.40
C PHE A 244 7.85 17.49 4.42
N ASN A 245 7.35 18.21 3.41
CA ASN A 245 8.17 18.82 2.35
C ASN A 245 8.31 20.34 2.46
N LYS A 246 7.72 20.98 3.48
CA LYS A 246 7.84 22.42 3.71
C LYS A 246 8.47 22.66 5.06
N THR A 247 9.52 23.48 5.12
CA THR A 247 10.06 23.96 6.40
C THR A 247 8.97 24.67 7.18
N GLU A 248 8.99 24.49 8.49
CA GLU A 248 8.03 24.93 9.50
C GLU A 248 8.00 26.47 9.69
N SER A 249 7.97 27.25 8.61
CA SER A 249 7.71 28.70 8.65
C SER A 249 6.25 29.05 8.36
N SER A 250 5.45 28.09 7.88
CA SER A 250 3.99 28.19 7.71
C SER A 250 3.16 27.36 8.71
N GLY A 251 3.83 26.67 9.65
CA GLY A 251 3.21 25.73 10.60
C GLY A 251 2.64 26.34 11.89
N LYS A 252 2.90 27.63 12.17
CA LYS A 252 2.26 28.33 13.31
C LYS A 252 0.74 28.46 13.15
N LEU A 253 0.21 28.32 11.93
CA LEU A 253 -1.23 28.39 11.66
C LEU A 253 -1.96 27.05 11.89
N LEU A 254 -1.27 25.92 11.75
CA LEU A 254 -1.89 24.58 11.81
C LEU A 254 -1.96 24.01 13.23
N LEU A 255 -0.97 24.29 14.08
CA LEU A 255 -1.06 23.99 15.51
C LEU A 255 -2.16 24.80 16.20
N LEU A 256 -2.34 26.07 15.79
CA LEU A 256 -3.48 26.88 16.26
C LEU A 256 -4.81 26.32 15.74
N ALA A 257 -4.89 25.82 14.51
CA ALA A 257 -6.12 25.21 13.98
C ALA A 257 -6.49 23.90 14.72
N PHE A 258 -5.50 23.07 15.07
CA PHE A 258 -5.74 21.87 15.88
C PHE A 258 -6.17 22.20 17.31
N PHE A 259 -5.55 23.23 17.93
CA PHE A 259 -5.95 23.70 19.26
C PHE A 259 -7.34 24.33 19.24
N PHE A 260 -7.68 25.11 18.20
CA PHE A 260 -9.01 25.72 18.06
C PHE A 260 -10.10 24.68 17.78
N PHE A 261 -9.84 23.69 16.92
CA PHE A 261 -10.84 22.66 16.61
C PHE A 261 -11.12 21.76 17.80
N PHE A 262 -10.08 21.40 18.58
CA PHE A 262 -10.24 20.60 19.80
C PHE A 262 -10.93 21.41 20.91
N PHE A 263 -10.60 22.70 21.08
CA PHE A 263 -11.24 23.56 22.07
C PHE A 263 -12.71 23.87 21.71
N PHE A 264 -13.01 24.10 20.43
CA PHE A 264 -14.38 24.38 19.98
C PHE A 264 -15.28 23.13 20.11
N PHE A 265 -14.77 21.93 19.78
CA PHE A 265 -15.53 20.69 19.94
C PHE A 265 -15.78 20.36 21.42
N PHE A 266 -14.79 20.58 22.29
CA PHE A 266 -14.95 20.34 23.73
C PHE A 266 -15.90 21.36 24.38
N PHE A 267 -15.84 22.63 23.98
CA PHE A 267 -16.72 23.68 24.52
C PHE A 267 -18.17 23.53 24.05
N PHE A 268 -18.40 23.15 22.79
CA PHE A 268 -19.75 22.95 22.27
C PHE A 268 -20.43 21.71 22.88
N PHE A 269 -19.68 20.62 23.11
CA PHE A 269 -20.22 19.41 23.73
C PHE A 269 -20.54 19.61 25.21
N PHE A 270 -19.72 20.40 25.94
CA PHE A 270 -19.98 20.70 27.34
C PHE A 270 -21.16 21.65 27.54
N PHE A 271 -21.35 22.62 26.64
CA PHE A 271 -22.48 23.56 26.73
C PHE A 271 -23.81 22.91 26.38
N PHE A 272 -23.84 21.99 25.39
CA PHE A 272 -25.06 21.29 25.00
C PHE A 272 -25.51 20.27 26.07
N PHE A 273 -24.56 19.61 26.75
CA PHE A 273 -24.88 18.66 27.82
C PHE A 273 -25.42 19.34 29.08
N PHE A 274 -24.92 20.55 29.40
CA PHE A 274 -25.41 21.32 30.55
C PHE A 274 -26.80 21.93 30.31
N PHE A 275 -27.09 22.38 29.08
CA PHE A 275 -28.41 22.92 28.74
C PHE A 275 -29.49 21.83 28.64
N PHE A 276 -29.15 20.63 28.18
CA PHE A 276 -30.11 19.53 28.07
C PHE A 276 -30.50 18.95 29.44
N PHE A 277 -29.59 18.94 30.42
CA PHE A 277 -29.91 18.52 31.80
C PHE A 277 -30.70 19.57 32.60
N PHE A 278 -30.57 20.86 32.27
CA PHE A 278 -31.34 21.91 32.96
C PHE A 278 -32.80 21.99 32.50
N PHE A 279 -33.14 21.48 31.30
CA PHE A 279 -34.52 21.46 30.77
C PHE A 279 -35.31 20.19 31.08
N LEU A 280 -34.68 19.14 31.62
CA LEU A 280 -35.35 17.90 32.05
C LEU A 280 -35.58 17.81 33.57
N ALA A 281 -35.21 18.87 34.31
CA ALA A 281 -35.33 18.95 35.76
C ALA A 281 -36.27 20.06 36.26
N ASN A 282 -37.22 20.50 35.43
CA ASN A 282 -38.32 21.39 35.82
C ASN A 282 -39.65 20.88 35.26
#